data_AF-A0A7V2V8Q2-F1
#
_entry.id   AF-A0A7V2V8Q2-F1
#
_cell.length_a   1.000
_cell.length_b   1.000
_cell.length_c   1.000
_cell.angle_alpha   90.00
_cell.angle_beta   90.00
_cell.angle_gamma   90.00
#
_symmetry.space_group_name_H-M   'P 1'
#
loop_
_entity.id
_entity.type
_entity.pdbx_description
1 polymer ?
#
loop_
_entity_poly.entity_id
_entity_poly.type
_entity_poly.pdbx_seq_one_letter_code
_entity_poly.pdbx_strand_id
1 'polypeptide(L)'
;MQWYKDTLEIQTHGKGLYPFTDLIEGRIHTWGITEGMCFLFIPHTSASLVASESYDPTARIDLESFMERLVPESQPWHRHTLEGADDSPSHMRAMLTNTSLSIPIDNGHLSLGTWQGVYLFEHRARGHHRRVYLRCLSIQ
;
A
#
# COMPACT_ATOMS: atom_id res chain seq x y z
N MET A 1 13.88 -12.21 -20.20
CA MET A 1 14.01 -11.43 -18.94
C MET A 1 14.27 -9.97 -19.19
N GLN A 2 13.27 -9.12 -18.94
CA GLN A 2 13.35 -7.66 -19.05
C GLN A 2 12.81 -7.00 -17.77
N TRP A 3 13.38 -5.86 -17.38
CA TRP A 3 12.93 -5.08 -16.22
C TRP A 3 12.21 -3.82 -16.65
N TYR A 4 11.04 -3.59 -16.07
CA TYR A 4 10.22 -2.39 -16.22
C TYR A 4 10.14 -1.65 -14.89
N LYS A 5 9.99 -0.33 -14.96
CA LYS A 5 9.88 0.51 -13.77
C LYS A 5 8.92 1.67 -14.00
N ASP A 6 8.19 2.01 -12.95
CA ASP A 6 7.47 3.28 -12.86
C ASP A 6 7.44 3.78 -11.40
N THR A 7 6.89 4.97 -11.21
CA THR A 7 6.47 5.50 -9.91
C THR A 7 4.99 5.85 -9.98
N LEU A 8 4.18 5.17 -9.19
CA LEU A 8 2.75 5.46 -9.06
C LEU A 8 2.57 6.57 -8.01
N GLU A 9 1.73 7.55 -8.32
CA GLU A 9 1.38 8.63 -7.40
C GLU A 9 -0.04 8.41 -6.87
N ILE A 10 -0.17 8.44 -5.54
CA ILE A 10 -1.42 8.19 -4.83
C ILE A 10 -1.69 9.38 -3.92
N GLN A 11 -2.81 10.04 -4.14
CA GLN A 11 -3.26 11.14 -3.29
C GLN A 11 -4.16 10.59 -2.18
N THR A 12 -3.79 10.87 -0.94
CA THR A 12 -4.54 10.50 0.26
C THR A 12 -5.23 11.73 0.83
N HIS A 13 -6.37 11.54 1.49
CA HIS A 13 -7.19 12.59 2.10
C HIS A 13 -7.30 12.42 3.62
N GLY A 14 -6.35 11.72 4.21
CA GLY A 14 -6.33 11.30 5.60
C GLY A 14 -6.22 9.78 5.72
N LYS A 15 -6.38 9.27 6.94
CA LYS A 15 -6.18 7.85 7.22
C LYS A 15 -7.12 6.97 6.41
N GLY A 16 -6.63 5.79 6.05
CA GLY A 16 -7.46 4.75 5.44
C GLY A 16 -6.76 3.91 4.39
N LEU A 17 -7.50 2.95 3.86
CA LEU A 17 -7.08 2.04 2.80
C LEU A 17 -7.50 2.57 1.43
N TYR A 18 -6.51 2.97 0.64
CA TYR A 18 -6.66 3.52 -0.71
C TYR A 18 -6.33 2.44 -1.75
N PRO A 19 -7.33 1.87 -2.46
CA PRO A 19 -7.08 0.85 -3.46
C PRO A 19 -6.34 1.45 -4.66
N PHE A 20 -5.35 0.74 -5.18
CA PHE A 20 -4.62 1.16 -6.38
C PHE A 20 -4.21 0.02 -7.32
N THR A 21 -4.85 -1.15 -7.18
CA THR A 21 -4.63 -2.33 -8.05
C THR A 21 -4.67 -1.96 -9.54
N ASP A 22 -5.70 -1.23 -9.96
CA ASP A 22 -5.92 -0.86 -11.36
C ASP A 22 -4.77 -0.03 -11.96
N LEU A 23 -4.08 0.78 -11.14
CA LEU A 23 -2.91 1.55 -11.59
C LEU A 23 -1.73 0.62 -11.89
N ILE A 24 -1.57 -0.44 -11.10
CA ILE A 24 -0.52 -1.44 -11.31
C ILE A 24 -0.82 -2.26 -12.57
N GLU A 25 -2.05 -2.77 -12.68
CA GLU A 25 -2.47 -3.58 -13.84
C GLU A 25 -2.41 -2.78 -15.14
N GLY A 26 -2.81 -1.50 -15.12
CA GLY A 26 -2.66 -0.61 -16.27
C GLY A 26 -1.22 -0.49 -16.76
N ARG A 27 -0.22 -0.53 -15.87
CA ARG A 27 1.20 -0.54 -16.24
C ARG A 27 1.65 -1.88 -16.79
N ILE A 28 1.28 -2.98 -16.14
CA ILE A 28 1.56 -4.33 -16.62
C ILE A 28 1.04 -4.50 -18.05
N HIS A 29 -0.20 -4.09 -18.29
CA HIS A 29 -0.85 -4.18 -19.59
C HIS A 29 -0.22 -3.25 -20.64
N THR A 30 0.19 -2.03 -20.24
CA THR A 30 0.93 -1.11 -21.13
C THR A 30 2.29 -1.66 -21.53
N TRP A 31 2.97 -2.37 -20.63
CA TRP A 31 4.26 -3.00 -20.88
C TRP A 31 4.15 -4.34 -21.61
N GLY A 32 2.95 -4.91 -21.75
CA GLY A 32 2.74 -6.21 -22.41
C GLY A 32 3.33 -7.39 -21.64
N ILE A 33 3.50 -7.26 -20.32
CA ILE A 33 4.02 -8.35 -19.48
C ILE A 33 2.88 -9.35 -19.26
N THR A 34 3.08 -10.61 -19.63
CA THR A 34 2.13 -11.71 -19.40
C THR A 34 2.57 -12.62 -18.25
N GLU A 35 3.87 -12.82 -18.08
CA GLU A 35 4.45 -13.72 -17.07
C GLU A 35 5.60 -13.01 -16.36
N GLY A 36 5.62 -13.00 -15.02
CA GLY A 36 6.62 -12.23 -14.30
C GLY A 36 6.42 -12.08 -12.79
N MET A 37 7.09 -11.07 -12.25
CA MET A 37 6.99 -10.66 -10.85
C MET A 37 6.82 -9.15 -10.76
N CYS A 38 5.79 -8.70 -10.05
CA CYS A 38 5.57 -7.31 -9.68
C CYS A 38 6.11 -7.07 -8.27
N PHE A 39 7.02 -6.11 -8.12
CA PHE A 39 7.52 -5.62 -6.85
C PHE A 39 7.09 -4.17 -6.63
N LEU A 40 6.52 -3.91 -5.46
CA LEU A 40 6.08 -2.60 -5.00
C LEU A 40 6.90 -2.20 -3.77
N PHE A 41 7.31 -0.94 -3.71
CA PHE A 41 7.96 -0.37 -2.51
C PHE A 41 7.47 1.04 -2.25
N ILE A 42 7.08 1.33 -1.01
CA ILE A 42 6.72 2.67 -0.58
C ILE A 42 7.88 3.30 0.22
N PRO A 43 8.58 4.33 -0.32
CA PRO A 43 9.64 5.05 0.39
C PRO A 43 9.06 6.06 1.41
N HIS A 44 8.18 5.61 2.30
CA HIS A 44 7.54 6.43 3.34
C HIS A 44 7.49 5.64 4.64
N THR A 45 7.71 6.30 5.77
CA THR A 45 7.69 5.65 7.08
C THR A 45 6.36 5.76 7.79
N SER A 46 5.43 6.60 7.29
CA SER A 46 4.11 6.85 7.87
C SER A 46 2.95 6.33 7.01
N ALA A 47 3.25 5.47 6.04
CA ALA A 47 2.29 4.78 5.20
C ALA A 47 2.83 3.41 4.84
N SER A 48 1.96 2.50 4.42
CA SER A 48 2.31 1.10 4.14
C SER A 48 1.55 0.55 2.94
N LEU A 49 1.92 -0.65 2.52
CA LEU A 49 1.29 -1.43 1.46
C LEU A 49 0.65 -2.68 2.06
N VAL A 50 -0.58 -2.98 1.64
CA VAL A 50 -1.33 -4.15 2.12
C VAL A 50 -2.02 -4.82 0.95
N ALA A 51 -1.92 -6.15 0.86
CA ALA A 51 -2.81 -6.97 0.04
C ALA A 51 -3.90 -7.55 0.95
N SER A 52 -5.16 -7.19 0.71
CA SER A 52 -6.29 -7.61 1.54
C SER A 52 -7.58 -7.63 0.72
N GLU A 53 -8.69 -7.96 1.36
CA GLU A 53 -10.01 -7.95 0.72
C GLU A 53 -10.34 -6.58 0.09
N SER A 54 -10.80 -6.59 -1.16
CA SER A 54 -11.14 -5.40 -1.95
C SER A 54 -12.50 -5.46 -2.64
N TYR A 55 -13.39 -6.31 -2.15
CA TYR A 55 -14.76 -6.42 -2.65
C TYR A 55 -15.76 -5.69 -1.74
N ASP A 56 -15.79 -6.02 -0.44
CA ASP A 56 -16.67 -5.36 0.53
C ASP A 56 -15.98 -4.14 1.16
N PRO A 57 -16.54 -2.92 1.01
CA PRO A 57 -16.04 -1.74 1.71
C PRO A 57 -15.98 -1.89 3.24
N THR A 58 -16.84 -2.71 3.87
CA THR A 58 -16.83 -2.86 5.34
C THR A 58 -15.60 -3.56 5.86
N ALA A 59 -15.02 -4.50 5.08
CA ALA A 59 -13.77 -5.15 5.43
C ALA A 59 -12.63 -4.13 5.64
N ARG A 60 -12.59 -3.07 4.83
CA ARG A 60 -11.62 -1.97 4.99
C ARG A 60 -11.85 -1.21 6.30
N ILE A 61 -13.10 -0.89 6.62
CA ILE A 61 -13.47 -0.16 7.84
C ILE A 61 -13.04 -0.93 9.09
N ASP A 62 -13.21 -2.25 9.09
CA ASP A 62 -12.80 -3.11 10.20
C ASP A 62 -11.27 -3.13 10.37
N LEU A 63 -10.52 -3.22 9.27
CA LEU A 63 -9.05 -3.17 9.29
C LEU A 63 -8.52 -1.80 9.76
N GLU A 64 -9.13 -0.71 9.30
CA GLU A 64 -8.82 0.65 9.76
C GLU A 64 -9.10 0.79 11.26
N SER A 65 -10.28 0.36 11.70
CA SER A 65 -10.68 0.38 13.11
C SER A 65 -9.80 -0.50 14.00
N PHE A 66 -9.38 -1.67 13.50
CA PHE A 66 -8.44 -2.55 14.19
C PHE A 66 -7.11 -1.83 14.41
N MET A 67 -6.57 -1.17 13.38
CA MET A 67 -5.28 -0.49 13.48
C MET A 67 -5.32 0.71 14.43
N GLU A 68 -6.43 1.46 14.46
CA GLU A 68 -6.65 2.53 15.45
C GLU A 68 -6.65 2.01 16.89
N ARG A 69 -7.24 0.84 17.13
CA ARG A 69 -7.27 0.21 18.47
C ARG A 69 -5.92 -0.39 18.85
N LEU A 70 -5.21 -0.99 17.89
CA LEU A 70 -3.93 -1.64 18.12
C LEU A 70 -2.82 -0.63 18.42
N VAL A 71 -2.81 0.49 17.69
CA VAL A 71 -1.81 1.55 17.84
C VAL A 71 -2.53 2.89 18.01
N PRO A 72 -3.06 3.18 19.22
CA PRO A 72 -3.82 4.40 19.47
C PRO A 72 -2.92 5.64 19.47
N GLU A 73 -3.50 6.79 19.17
CA GLU A 73 -2.81 8.09 19.23
C GLU A 73 -2.64 8.60 20.66
N SER A 74 -1.86 9.68 20.81
CA SER A 74 -1.74 10.46 22.05
C SER A 74 -1.44 9.64 23.32
N GLN A 75 -0.66 8.56 23.19
CA GLN A 75 -0.24 7.81 24.35
C GLN A 75 0.77 8.61 25.18
N PRO A 76 0.72 8.57 26.53
CA PRO A 76 1.63 9.35 27.39
C PRO A 76 3.12 9.07 27.17
N TRP A 77 3.43 7.90 26.61
CA TRP A 77 4.80 7.46 26.32
C TRP A 77 5.27 7.82 24.90
N HIS A 78 4.41 8.36 24.04
CA HIS A 78 4.81 8.85 22.72
C HIS A 78 5.76 10.05 22.88
N ARG A 79 6.96 9.93 22.31
CA ARG A 79 7.99 11.01 22.31
C ARG A 79 8.12 11.69 20.96
N HIS A 80 7.77 10.99 19.88
CA HIS A 80 7.87 11.49 18.51
C HIS A 80 6.53 12.10 18.08
N THR A 81 6.28 13.34 18.49
CA THR A 81 4.99 14.03 18.26
C THR A 81 5.17 15.38 17.58
N LEU A 82 6.29 15.58 16.89
CA LEU A 82 6.63 16.88 16.29
C LEU A 82 5.66 17.25 15.18
N GLU A 83 5.13 16.26 14.46
CA GLU A 83 4.19 16.47 13.37
C GLU A 83 2.71 16.22 13.75
N GLY A 84 2.41 16.07 15.05
CA GLY A 84 1.05 15.86 15.55
C GLY A 84 0.89 14.61 16.41
N ALA A 85 -0.34 14.38 16.87
CA ALA A 85 -0.72 13.22 17.71
C ALA A 85 -0.57 11.87 16.98
N ASP A 86 -0.64 11.91 15.65
CA ASP A 86 -0.56 10.77 14.74
C ASP A 86 0.87 10.46 14.26
N ASP A 87 1.86 11.28 14.62
CA ASP A 87 3.24 11.16 14.16
C ASP A 87 3.86 9.82 14.60
N SER A 88 4.16 9.64 15.89
CA SER A 88 4.63 8.37 16.47
C SER A 88 3.81 7.13 16.04
N PRO A 89 2.47 7.10 16.20
CA PRO A 89 1.70 5.90 15.87
C PRO A 89 1.71 5.60 14.37
N SER A 90 1.84 6.59 13.47
CA SER A 90 1.93 6.32 12.03
C SER A 90 3.14 5.46 11.66
N HIS A 91 4.30 5.71 12.29
CA HIS A 91 5.50 4.90 12.07
C HIS A 91 5.36 3.50 12.66
N MET A 92 4.71 3.37 13.81
CA MET A 92 4.44 2.07 14.42
C MET A 92 3.48 1.22 13.58
N ARG A 93 2.42 1.82 13.04
CA ARG A 93 1.49 1.13 12.14
C ARG A 93 2.18 0.71 10.85
N ALA A 94 3.06 1.54 10.29
CA ALA A 94 3.89 1.18 9.15
C ALA A 94 4.88 0.04 9.48
N MET A 95 5.48 0.05 10.68
CA MET A 95 6.37 -1.02 11.16
C MET A 95 5.65 -2.36 11.35
N LEU A 96 4.39 -2.34 11.78
CA LEU A 96 3.56 -3.55 11.96
C LEU A 96 2.98 -4.11 10.66
N THR A 97 3.07 -3.34 9.57
CA THR A 97 2.58 -3.71 8.25
C THR A 97 3.75 -3.84 7.28
N ASN A 98 3.51 -3.76 5.97
CA ASN A 98 4.56 -3.93 4.98
C ASN A 98 4.88 -2.61 4.28
N THR A 99 6.16 -2.37 3.99
CA THR A 99 6.60 -1.28 3.11
C THR A 99 6.88 -1.76 1.69
N SER A 100 6.77 -3.07 1.44
CA SER A 100 6.90 -3.68 0.13
C SER A 100 5.92 -4.83 -0.07
N LEU A 101 5.59 -5.10 -1.33
CA LEU A 101 4.86 -6.29 -1.74
C LEU A 101 5.56 -6.90 -2.97
N SER A 102 5.57 -8.22 -3.05
CA SER A 102 6.02 -8.96 -4.24
C SER A 102 4.90 -9.91 -4.65
N ILE A 103 4.37 -9.72 -5.86
CA ILE A 103 3.16 -10.38 -6.35
C ILE A 103 3.47 -10.96 -7.73
N PRO A 104 3.23 -12.26 -7.99
CA PRO A 104 3.40 -12.83 -9.32
C PRO A 104 2.53 -12.14 -10.37
N ILE A 105 2.95 -12.20 -11.63
CA ILE A 105 2.17 -11.79 -12.78
C ILE A 105 1.95 -13.03 -13.63
N ASP A 106 0.70 -13.44 -13.81
CA ASP A 106 0.30 -14.56 -14.66
C ASP A 106 -0.79 -14.11 -15.64
N ASN A 107 -0.71 -14.55 -16.90
CA ASN A 107 -1.66 -14.15 -17.96
C ASN A 107 -1.90 -12.63 -18.09
N GLY A 108 -0.91 -11.82 -17.74
CA GLY A 108 -0.99 -10.36 -17.83
C GLY A 108 -1.70 -9.64 -16.68
N HIS A 109 -2.00 -10.37 -15.61
CA HIS A 109 -2.65 -9.84 -14.42
C HIS A 109 -1.80 -10.08 -13.18
N LEU A 110 -2.03 -9.31 -12.12
CA LEU A 110 -1.48 -9.66 -10.82
C LEU A 110 -2.15 -10.96 -10.35
N SER A 111 -1.37 -11.94 -9.92
CA SER A 111 -1.87 -13.24 -9.44
C SER A 111 -2.41 -13.14 -8.00
N LEU A 112 -3.42 -12.28 -7.83
CA LEU A 112 -4.14 -12.06 -6.59
C LEU A 112 -5.24 -13.10 -6.42
N GLY A 113 -5.58 -13.43 -5.17
CA GLY A 113 -6.80 -14.19 -4.88
C GLY A 113 -8.05 -13.42 -5.33
N THR A 114 -9.17 -14.12 -5.54
CA THR A 114 -10.43 -13.56 -6.09
C THR A 114 -10.89 -12.26 -5.41
N TRP A 115 -10.67 -12.14 -4.10
CA TRP A 115 -11.07 -10.97 -3.33
C TRP A 115 -9.92 -10.05 -2.96
N GLN A 116 -8.69 -10.37 -3.32
CA GLN A 116 -7.53 -9.58 -2.95
C GLN A 116 -7.37 -8.36 -3.87
N GLY A 117 -7.12 -7.20 -3.25
CA GLY A 117 -6.64 -6.00 -3.91
C GLY A 117 -5.44 -5.42 -3.16
N VAL A 118 -4.72 -4.53 -3.83
CA VAL A 118 -3.56 -3.83 -3.29
C VAL A 118 -3.97 -2.44 -2.82
N TYR A 119 -3.62 -2.14 -1.57
CA TYR A 119 -3.91 -0.88 -0.91
C TYR A 119 -2.64 -0.15 -0.51
N LEU A 120 -2.70 1.18 -0.61
CA LEU A 120 -1.88 2.05 0.22
C LEU A 120 -2.66 2.31 1.50
N PHE A 121 -2.07 1.97 2.64
CA PHE A 121 -2.64 2.27 3.94
C PHE A 121 -1.99 3.53 4.48
N GLU A 122 -2.74 4.63 4.45
CA GLU A 122 -2.35 5.93 5.00
C GLU A 122 -2.60 5.94 6.51
N HIS A 123 -1.56 6.25 7.28
CA HIS A 123 -1.65 6.30 8.74
C HIS A 123 -1.73 7.71 9.29
N ARG A 124 -1.56 8.74 8.44
CA ARG A 124 -1.64 10.15 8.82
C ARG A 124 -3.04 10.72 8.62
N ALA A 125 -3.46 11.58 9.55
CA ALA A 125 -4.76 12.26 9.52
C ALA A 125 -4.83 13.31 8.41
N ARG A 126 -3.71 13.97 8.08
CA ARG A 126 -3.63 14.92 6.97
C ARG A 126 -3.50 14.16 5.64
N GLY A 127 -4.05 14.73 4.56
CA GLY A 127 -3.78 14.24 3.21
C GLY A 127 -2.30 14.38 2.80
N HIS A 128 -1.81 13.41 2.02
CA HIS A 128 -0.46 13.36 1.50
C HIS A 128 -0.44 12.94 0.02
N HIS A 129 0.65 13.29 -0.67
CA HIS A 129 1.00 12.69 -1.96
C HIS A 129 2.03 11.59 -1.71
N ARG A 130 1.61 10.35 -1.88
CA ARG A 130 2.46 9.17 -1.70
C ARG A 130 2.96 8.70 -3.06
N ARG A 131 4.20 8.22 -3.07
CA ARG A 131 4.84 7.64 -4.26
C ARG A 131 5.08 6.17 -3.96
N VAL A 132 4.72 5.29 -4.89
CA VAL A 132 5.00 3.85 -4.80
C VAL A 132 5.87 3.47 -5.98
N TYR A 133 7.04 2.89 -5.71
CA TYR A 133 7.93 2.38 -6.75
C TYR A 133 7.40 1.05 -7.25
N LEU A 134 7.10 1.00 -8.55
CA LEU A 134 6.71 -0.22 -9.26
C LEU A 134 7.90 -0.75 -10.04
N ARG A 135 8.25 -2.02 -9.84
CA ARG A 135 9.24 -2.75 -10.64
C ARG A 135 8.60 -4.04 -11.10
N CYS A 136 8.66 -4.32 -12.39
CA CYS A 136 8.22 -5.61 -12.93
C CYS A 136 9.36 -6.31 -13.63
N LEU A 137 9.60 -7.57 -13.26
CA LEU A 137 10.46 -8.47 -14.00
C LEU A 137 9.58 -9.32 -14.91
N SER A 138 9.75 -9.16 -16.21
CA SER A 138 9.13 -10.01 -17.23
C SER A 138 10.00 -11.24 -17.48
N ILE A 139 9.42 -12.44 -17.40
CA ILE A 139 10.13 -13.73 -17.57
C ILE A 139 9.66 -14.56 -18.77
N GLN A 140 8.60 -14.10 -19.45
CA GLN A 140 8.25 -14.53 -20.81
C GLN A 140 9.44 -14.40 -21.79
#